data_AF-A0A645HDW6-F1
#
_entry.id   AF-A0A645HDW6-F1
#
_cell.length_a   1.000
_cell.length_b   1.000
_cell.length_c   1.000
_cell.angle_alpha   90.00
_cell.angle_beta   90.00
_cell.angle_gamma   90.00
#
_symmetry.space_group_name_H-M   'P 1'
#
loop_
_entity.id
_entity.type
_entity.pdbx_description
1 polymer ?
#
loop_
_entity_poly.entity_id
_entity_poly.type
_entity_poly.pdbx_seq_one_letter_code
_entity_poly.pdbx_strand_id
1 'polypeptide(L)' 'MNLVDYEQTAMYRVLELIKAEAARWGVTINGTEVYGMIPAAAILESSAYYMQIDDFKRNQVLEIKLLELMGEEQA' A
#
# COMPACT_ATOMS: atom_id res chain seq x y z
N MET A 1 13.60 6.38 0.85
CA MET A 1 13.69 5.24 1.79
C MET A 1 13.61 3.95 1.00
N ASN A 2 14.30 2.89 1.43
CA ASN A 2 14.11 1.55 0.85
C ASN A 2 13.24 0.72 1.79
N LEU A 3 12.13 0.17 1.27
CA LEU A 3 11.26 -0.74 2.01
C LEU A 3 11.47 -2.15 1.48
N VAL A 4 12.27 -2.93 2.20
CA VAL A 4 12.72 -4.25 1.74
C VAL A 4 11.66 -5.33 1.95
N ASP A 5 10.88 -5.21 3.03
CA ASP A 5 9.83 -6.16 3.39
C ASP A 5 8.57 -5.38 3.80
N TYR A 6 7.59 -5.34 2.90
CA TYR A 6 6.32 -4.64 3.13
C TYR A 6 5.36 -5.43 4.02
N GLU A 7 5.53 -6.75 4.15
CA GLU A 7 4.65 -7.61 4.93
C GLU A 7 4.96 -7.49 6.42
N GLN A 8 6.23 -7.34 6.78
CA GLN A 8 6.64 -7.01 8.15
C GLN A 8 6.40 -5.52 8.47
N THR A 9 6.62 -4.64 7.49
CA THR A 9 6.49 -3.19 7.69
C THR A 9 5.65 -2.56 6.58
N ALA A 10 4.35 -2.43 6.85
CA ALA A 10 3.42 -1.81 5.91
C ALA A 10 3.82 -0.37 5.51
N MET A 11 3.59 0.00 4.24
CA MET A 11 3.97 1.32 3.72
C MET A 11 3.27 2.48 4.45
N TYR A 12 1.98 2.35 4.77
CA TYR A 12 1.26 3.40 5.52
C TYR A 12 1.96 3.70 6.86
N ARG A 13 2.46 2.67 7.56
CA ARG A 13 3.08 2.83 8.88
C ARG A 13 4.36 3.65 8.77
N VAL A 14 5.18 3.33 7.77
CA VAL A 14 6.39 4.09 7.46
C VAL A 14 6.06 5.54 7.19
N LEU A 15 5.07 5.80 6.32
CA LEU A 15 4.69 7.16 5.96
C LEU A 15 4.18 7.95 7.17
N GLU A 16 3.32 7.35 8.00
CA GLU A 16 2.81 8.00 9.21
C GLU A 16 3.90 8.29 10.23
N LEU A 17 4.87 7.38 10.41
CA LEU A 17 6.02 7.63 11.30
C LEU A 17 6.90 8.78 10.79
N ILE A 18 7.15 8.84 9.48
CA ILE A 18 7.92 9.94 8.88
C ILE A 18 7.16 11.27 9.02
N LYS A 19 5.84 11.29 8.79
CA LYS A 19 5.00 12.47 9.01
C LYS A 19 5.02 12.93 10.46
N ALA A 20 4.86 12.00 11.40
CA ALA A 20 4.89 12.29 12.83
C ALA A 20 6.24 12.89 13.23
N GLU A 21 7.35 12.34 12.74
CA GLU A 21 8.68 12.88 13.01
C GLU A 21 8.87 14.26 12.37
N ALA A 22 8.51 14.45 11.09
CA ALA A 22 8.63 15.74 10.41
C ALA A 22 7.82 16.85 11.12
N ALA A 23 6.61 16.52 11.57
CA ALA A 23 5.74 17.44 12.30
C ALA A 23 6.36 17.94 13.61
N ARG A 24 7.12 17.09 14.33
CA ARG A 24 7.85 17.50 15.55
C ARG A 24 8.87 18.60 15.29
N TRP A 25 9.39 18.68 14.08
CA TRP A 25 10.34 19.69 13.63
C TRP A 25 9.68 20.86 12.87
N GLY A 26 8.34 20.90 12.80
CA GLY A 26 7.62 21.91 12.04
C GLY A 26 7.81 21.80 10.52
N VAL A 27 8.22 20.63 10.02
CA VAL A 27 8.45 20.37 8.60
C VAL A 27 7.24 19.68 7.99
N THR A 28 6.75 20.21 6.87
CA THR A 28 5.64 19.62 6.10
C THR A 28 6.17 18.73 4.99
N ILE A 29 5.52 17.58 4.77
CA ILE A 29 5.80 16.68 3.65
C ILE A 29 4.89 17.08 2.48
N ASN A 30 5.50 17.55 1.37
CA ASN A 30 4.75 17.98 0.18
C ASN A 30 4.18 16.82 -0.65
N GLY A 31 4.82 15.65 -0.59
CA GLY A 31 4.40 14.48 -1.35
C GLY A 31 5.36 13.30 -1.20
N THR A 32 4.96 12.16 -1.74
CA THR A 32 5.75 10.92 -1.79
C THR A 32 5.83 10.43 -3.23
N GLU A 33 6.92 9.75 -3.56
CA GLU A 33 7.11 9.14 -4.87
C GLU A 33 7.45 7.65 -4.71
N VAL A 34 6.87 6.82 -5.57
CA VAL A 34 7.23 5.41 -5.70
C VAL A 34 8.18 5.29 -6.88
N TYR A 35 9.34 4.67 -6.65
CA TYR A 35 10.31 4.42 -7.70
C TYR A 35 10.15 3.01 -8.27
N GLY A 36 9.74 2.91 -9.54
CA GLY A 36 9.57 1.64 -10.26
C GLY A 36 8.27 0.90 -9.93
N MET A 37 8.28 -0.41 -10.10
CA MET A 37 7.14 -1.29 -9.80
C MET A 37 7.16 -1.72 -8.34
N ILE A 38 5.98 -1.86 -7.75
CA ILE A 38 5.81 -2.36 -6.39
C ILE A 38 4.72 -3.43 -6.34
N PRO A 39 4.71 -4.30 -5.32
CA PRO A 39 3.66 -5.30 -5.14
C PRO A 39 2.29 -4.63 -4.95
N ALA A 40 1.26 -5.11 -5.65
CA ALA A 40 -0.10 -4.60 -5.51
C ALA A 40 -0.61 -4.72 -4.05
N ALA A 41 -0.27 -5.80 -3.35
CA ALA A 41 -0.64 -6.02 -1.96
C ALA A 41 -0.21 -4.87 -1.03
N ALA A 42 1.00 -4.33 -1.23
CA ALA A 42 1.53 -3.26 -0.40
C ALA A 42 0.65 -1.99 -0.51
N ILE A 43 0.22 -1.64 -1.73
CA ILE A 43 -0.67 -0.49 -1.96
C ILE A 43 -2.04 -0.75 -1.37
N LEU A 44 -2.61 -1.93 -1.61
CA LEU A 44 -3.95 -2.26 -1.12
C LEU A 44 -4.05 -2.23 0.39
N GLU A 45 -3.05 -2.73 1.10
CA GLU A 45 -2.99 -2.65 2.56
C GLU A 45 -2.96 -1.19 3.04
N SER A 46 -2.16 -0.36 2.39
CA SER A 46 -2.08 1.07 2.72
C SER A 46 -3.37 1.81 2.40
N SER A 47 -4.00 1.47 1.28
CA SER A 47 -5.31 1.97 0.87
C SER A 47 -6.38 1.60 1.89
N ALA A 48 -6.42 0.35 2.37
CA ALA A 48 -7.35 -0.10 3.39
C ALA A 48 -7.16 0.66 4.70
N TYR A 49 -5.91 0.85 5.14
CA TYR A 49 -5.59 1.64 6.33
C TYR A 49 -6.07 3.10 6.22
N TYR A 50 -5.68 3.79 5.14
CA TYR A 50 -6.03 5.22 4.98
C TYR A 50 -7.51 5.46 4.74
N MET A 51 -8.22 4.51 4.12
CA MET A 51 -9.67 4.58 3.93
C MET A 51 -10.48 4.00 5.09
N GLN A 52 -9.81 3.43 6.11
CA GLN A 52 -10.43 2.79 7.27
C GLN A 52 -11.43 1.68 6.88
N ILE A 53 -11.09 0.90 5.85
CA ILE A 53 -11.92 -0.21 5.39
C ILE A 53 -11.67 -1.42 6.30
N ASP A 54 -12.72 -1.91 6.94
CA ASP A 54 -12.66 -3.10 7.77
C ASP A 54 -12.74 -4.39 6.92
N ASP A 55 -12.02 -5.44 7.34
CA ASP A 55 -11.91 -6.75 6.66
C ASP A 55 -11.73 -6.66 5.13
N PHE A 56 -10.89 -5.73 4.65
CA PHE A 56 -10.67 -5.55 3.22
C PHE A 56 -9.94 -6.73 2.59
N LYS A 57 -10.57 -7.35 1.59
CA LYS A 57 -10.04 -8.53 0.89
C LYS A 57 -9.59 -8.17 -0.50
N ARG A 58 -8.43 -8.72 -0.89
CA ARG A 58 -7.80 -8.48 -2.19
C ARG A 58 -8.72 -8.82 -3.38
N ASN A 59 -9.57 -9.84 -3.24
CA ASN A 59 -10.51 -10.26 -4.29
C ASN A 59 -11.70 -9.30 -4.49
N GLN A 60 -11.87 -8.28 -3.63
CA GLN A 60 -12.84 -7.21 -3.83
C GLN A 60 -12.34 -6.16 -4.84
N VAL A 61 -11.06 -6.20 -5.21
CA VAL A 61 -10.48 -5.36 -6.27
C VAL A 61 -10.80 -5.98 -7.63
N LEU A 62 -11.58 -5.27 -8.45
CA LEU A 62 -12.09 -5.76 -9.73
C LEU A 62 -10.97 -6.28 -10.63
N GLU A 63 -9.91 -5.51 -10.83
CA GLU A 63 -8.81 -5.84 -11.72
C GLU A 63 -8.10 -7.12 -11.26
N ILE A 64 -7.95 -7.32 -9.94
CA ILE A 64 -7.32 -8.53 -9.39
C ILE A 64 -8.25 -9.72 -9.60
N LYS A 65 -9.55 -9.55 -9.35
CA LYS A 65 -10.50 -10.64 -9.54
C LYS A 65 -10.60 -11.07 -11.00
N LEU A 66 -10.57 -10.11 -11.93
CA LEU A 66 -10.55 -10.40 -13.36
C LEU A 66 -9.27 -11.13 -13.78
N LEU A 67 -8.10 -10.70 -13.28
CA LEU A 67 -6.83 -11.37 -13.56
C LEU A 67 -6.81 -12.82 -13.04
N GLU A 68 -7.37 -13.07 -11.85
CA GLU A 68 -7.52 -14.44 -11.32
C GLU A 68 -8.37 -15.31 -12.26
N LEU A 69 -9.55 -14.83 -12.67
CA LEU A 69 -10.46 -15.57 -13.54
C LEU A 69 -9.86 -15.83 -14.93
N MET A 70 -9.15 -14.86 -15.51
CA MET A 70 -8.46 -15.01 -16.79
C MET A 70 -7.33 -16.05 -16.72
N GLY A 71 -6.69 -16.21 -15.56
CA GLY A 71 -5.68 -17.25 -15.34
C GLY A 71 -6.28 -18.65 -15.20
N GLU A 72 -7.48 -18.76 -14.63
CA GLU A 72 -8.22 -20.03 -14.50
C GLU A 72 -8.77 -20.53 -15.85
N GLU A 73 -9.11 -19.65 -16.79
CA GLU A 73 -9.54 -20.03 -18.15
C GLU A 73 -8.40 -20.61 -19.01
N GLN A 74 -7.14 -20.45 -18.59
CA GLN A 74 -5.96 -20.93 -19.31
C GLN A 74 -5.37 -22.24 -18.75
N ALA A 75 -5.97 -22.81 -17.69
CA ALA A 75 -5.55 -24.03 -17.01
C ALA A 75 -6.54 -25.19 -17.25
#